data_AF-A0A3D4PF58-F1
#
_entry.id   AF-A0A3D4PF58-F1
#
_cell.length_a   1.000
_cell.length_b   1.000
_cell.length_c   1.000
_cell.angle_alpha   90.00
_cell.angle_beta   90.00
_cell.angle_gamma   90.00
#
_symmetry.space_group_name_H-M   'P 1'
#
loop_
_entity.id
_entity.type
_entity.pdbx_description
1 polymer ?
#
loop_
_entity_poly.entity_id
_entity_poly.type
_entity_poly.pdbx_seq_one_letter_code
_entity_poly.pdbx_strand_id
1 'polypeptide(L)'
;IPSEKNETLIKQQIVVDNWPIGMPWQEIGIRNRELFDSFPDRVQSRLSPLKQPNVLDAYWRSVSEHAVSSGDIVDGLIAGRQSIERELGITNQELRLTDLAVTDSFHSFLAHIICDARKFCSIYNQALASYRERYGLKNNSHPMPDLVLKEHEIELPFWIWSAERPQRHGLYLIWLNENWTLTNHAGWSHPLPAQSTCTAESLQEALQEISDQGFRIRTRALITTLYMRLFLADWFIHGIGGAKYDEVTDEIIRLYFQLQPPHFQVASGTIWLPLQDVPQTGEDEIAELKQKLRRAEQNPETILSKEQQSDARDLLLEKQQLIVEQKAASTTGLSRRERRLRTPENQKRYFRFEEIREQLFKLAKTPIQQLKQRLEQTELLAKQRAVATDREYPFCFYPQETLQKMQDKFNQITE
;
A
#
# COMPACT_ATOMS: atom_id res chain seq x y z
N ILE A 1 11.22 -10.67 -1.52
CA ILE A 1 12.22 -11.21 -0.59
C ILE A 1 13.57 -10.53 -0.85
N PRO A 2 14.43 -10.36 0.17
CA PRO A 2 15.81 -9.96 -0.05
C PRO A 2 16.59 -11.11 -0.73
N SER A 3 17.53 -10.76 -1.59
CA SER A 3 18.42 -11.71 -2.29
C SER A 3 19.74 -11.04 -2.58
N GLU A 4 20.80 -11.84 -2.70
CA GLU A 4 22.11 -11.36 -3.13
C GLU A 4 22.33 -11.61 -4.63
N LYS A 5 22.91 -10.64 -5.32
CA LYS A 5 23.40 -10.79 -6.70
C LYS A 5 24.68 -9.97 -6.87
N ASN A 6 25.79 -10.62 -7.19
CA ASN A 6 27.10 -9.98 -7.32
C ASN A 6 27.44 -9.12 -6.07
N GLU A 7 27.33 -9.69 -4.87
CA GLU A 7 27.59 -9.00 -3.59
C GLU A 7 26.71 -7.77 -3.33
N THR A 8 25.61 -7.62 -4.08
CA THR A 8 24.65 -6.53 -3.94
C THR A 8 23.31 -7.07 -3.46
N LEU A 9 22.78 -6.45 -2.40
CA LEU A 9 21.45 -6.76 -1.90
C LEU A 9 20.35 -6.19 -2.82
N ILE A 10 19.45 -7.06 -3.28
CA ILE A 10 18.34 -6.71 -4.17
C ILE A 10 17.01 -7.30 -3.69
N LYS A 11 15.89 -6.69 -4.08
CA LYS A 11 14.53 -7.25 -3.85
C LYS A 11 14.13 -8.11 -5.05
N GLN A 12 13.73 -9.35 -4.78
CA GLN A 12 13.18 -10.27 -5.79
C GLN A 12 11.78 -10.73 -5.40
N GLN A 13 10.95 -11.04 -6.39
CA GLN A 13 9.64 -11.65 -6.18
C GLN A 13 9.74 -13.16 -6.43
N ILE A 14 9.13 -13.95 -5.55
CA ILE A 14 8.97 -15.40 -5.73
C ILE A 14 7.47 -15.67 -5.75
N VAL A 15 7.01 -16.26 -6.85
CA VAL A 15 5.62 -16.68 -7.01
C VAL A 15 5.38 -17.87 -6.11
N VAL A 16 4.37 -17.81 -5.24
CA VAL A 16 3.94 -18.93 -4.39
C VAL A 16 3.21 -19.97 -5.25
N ASP A 17 2.22 -19.51 -6.00
CA ASP A 17 1.32 -20.31 -6.85
C ASP A 17 0.73 -19.36 -7.93
N ASN A 18 0.03 -19.89 -8.93
CA ASN A 18 -0.68 -19.17 -9.98
C ASN A 18 -2.05 -18.66 -9.51
N TRP A 19 -2.10 -18.06 -8.31
CA TRP A 19 -3.33 -17.47 -7.77
C TRP A 19 -3.77 -16.26 -8.61
N PRO A 20 -5.05 -16.19 -9.00
CA PRO A 20 -5.55 -15.08 -9.82
C PRO A 20 -5.71 -13.82 -8.96
N ILE A 21 -5.40 -12.67 -9.56
CA ILE A 21 -5.61 -11.37 -8.92
C ILE A 21 -7.12 -11.08 -8.85
N GLY A 22 -7.59 -10.63 -7.68
CA GLY A 22 -8.96 -10.13 -7.50
C GLY A 22 -10.01 -11.20 -7.17
N MET A 23 -9.64 -12.48 -7.20
CA MET A 23 -10.50 -13.58 -6.73
C MET A 23 -10.66 -13.53 -5.20
N PRO A 24 -11.86 -13.79 -4.64
CA PRO A 24 -12.04 -13.92 -3.21
C PRO A 24 -11.20 -15.06 -2.65
N TRP A 25 -10.52 -14.83 -1.53
CA TRP A 25 -9.61 -15.81 -0.91
C TRP A 25 -10.25 -17.17 -0.63
N GLN A 26 -11.52 -17.18 -0.22
CA GLN A 26 -12.27 -18.42 0.04
C GLN A 26 -12.54 -19.27 -1.22
N GLU A 27 -12.29 -18.75 -2.43
CA GLU A 27 -12.40 -19.52 -3.69
C GLU A 27 -11.01 -19.91 -4.24
N ILE A 28 -9.93 -19.52 -3.57
CA ILE A 28 -8.57 -19.82 -3.99
C ILE A 28 -8.18 -21.17 -3.42
N GLY A 29 -7.89 -22.13 -4.30
CA GLY A 29 -7.23 -23.39 -3.96
C GLY A 29 -5.78 -23.43 -4.49
N ILE A 30 -5.11 -24.56 -4.25
CA ILE A 30 -3.81 -24.84 -4.87
C ILE A 30 -4.03 -25.04 -6.38
N ARG A 31 -3.36 -24.22 -7.21
CA ARG A 31 -3.51 -24.24 -8.67
C ARG A 31 -2.34 -24.88 -9.39
N ASN A 32 -1.14 -24.68 -8.88
CA ASN A 32 0.09 -25.28 -9.36
C ASN A 32 0.83 -25.91 -8.19
N ARG A 33 0.68 -27.24 -8.09
CA ARG A 33 1.27 -28.02 -7.00
C ARG A 33 2.79 -27.94 -6.97
N GLU A 34 3.45 -27.93 -8.14
CA GLU A 34 4.90 -27.83 -8.23
C GLU A 34 5.42 -26.49 -7.68
N LEU A 35 4.77 -25.37 -8.06
CA LEU A 35 5.14 -24.06 -7.52
C LEU A 35 4.89 -23.97 -6.02
N PHE A 36 3.73 -24.46 -5.58
CA PHE A 36 3.30 -24.41 -4.19
C PHE A 36 4.22 -25.23 -3.27
N ASP A 37 4.52 -26.47 -3.65
CA ASP A 37 5.36 -27.38 -2.85
C ASP A 37 6.83 -26.92 -2.84
N SER A 38 7.34 -26.41 -3.96
CA SER A 38 8.74 -25.92 -4.07
C SER A 38 8.95 -24.51 -3.53
N PHE A 39 7.89 -23.82 -3.07
CA PHE A 39 7.99 -22.45 -2.56
C PHE A 39 9.06 -22.26 -1.47
N PRO A 40 9.10 -23.06 -0.37
CA PRO A 40 10.11 -22.92 0.67
C PRO A 40 11.52 -23.07 0.11
N ASP A 41 11.79 -24.12 -0.67
CA ASP A 41 13.11 -24.37 -1.27
C ASP A 41 13.57 -23.20 -2.16
N ARG A 42 12.66 -22.66 -2.97
CA ARG A 42 12.95 -21.50 -3.84
C ARG A 42 13.28 -20.26 -3.02
N VAL A 43 12.60 -20.02 -1.90
CA VAL A 43 12.92 -18.92 -0.99
C VAL A 43 14.23 -19.16 -0.25
N GLN A 44 14.45 -20.35 0.32
CA GLN A 44 15.68 -20.66 1.04
C GLN A 44 16.91 -20.54 0.14
N SER A 45 16.81 -20.93 -1.14
CA SER A 45 17.90 -20.75 -2.10
C SER A 45 18.33 -19.29 -2.31
N ARG A 46 17.52 -18.31 -1.87
CA ARG A 46 17.82 -16.86 -1.93
C ARG A 46 18.18 -16.26 -0.57
N LEU A 47 17.64 -16.82 0.53
CA LEU A 47 17.93 -16.37 1.88
C LEU A 47 19.21 -17.00 2.46
N SER A 48 19.57 -18.22 2.06
CA SER A 48 20.76 -18.91 2.53
C SER A 48 22.07 -18.14 2.29
N PRO A 49 22.33 -17.52 1.11
CA PRO A 49 23.51 -16.67 0.91
C PRO A 49 23.60 -15.51 1.90
N LEU A 50 22.44 -14.96 2.29
CA LEU A 50 22.33 -13.87 3.27
C LEU A 50 22.50 -14.34 4.73
N LYS A 51 22.74 -15.64 4.95
CA LYS A 51 22.83 -16.27 6.29
C LYS A 51 21.66 -15.88 7.19
N GLN A 52 20.47 -15.81 6.61
CA GLN A 52 19.26 -15.31 7.27
C GLN A 52 18.42 -16.47 7.81
N PRO A 53 18.54 -16.86 9.10
CA PRO A 53 17.66 -17.86 9.68
C PRO A 53 16.22 -17.36 9.67
N ASN A 54 15.28 -18.29 9.51
CA ASN A 54 13.87 -17.98 9.36
C ASN A 54 13.00 -19.17 9.76
N VAL A 55 11.70 -18.92 9.96
CA VAL A 55 10.72 -19.94 10.35
C VAL A 55 9.90 -20.47 9.15
N LEU A 56 10.32 -20.19 7.92
CA LEU A 56 9.55 -20.47 6.71
C LEU A 56 9.25 -21.96 6.55
N ASP A 57 10.22 -22.85 6.81
CA ASP A 57 10.04 -24.28 6.56
C ASP A 57 9.02 -24.88 7.54
N ALA A 58 9.06 -24.47 8.82
CA ALA A 58 8.09 -24.88 9.84
C ALA A 58 6.69 -24.31 9.53
N TYR A 59 6.63 -23.03 9.17
CA TYR A 59 5.40 -22.37 8.72
C TYR A 59 4.78 -23.10 7.52
N TRP A 60 5.57 -23.30 6.45
CA TRP A 60 5.06 -23.83 5.19
C TRP A 60 4.69 -25.31 5.25
N ARG A 61 5.36 -26.10 6.11
CA ARG A 61 4.94 -27.48 6.39
C ARG A 61 3.49 -27.52 6.86
N SER A 62 3.15 -26.71 7.87
CA SER A 62 1.78 -26.62 8.40
C SER A 62 0.80 -26.07 7.35
N VAL A 63 1.22 -25.05 6.57
CA VAL A 63 0.40 -24.52 5.47
C VAL A 63 0.05 -25.61 4.47
N SER A 64 1.05 -26.38 4.01
CA SER A 64 0.87 -27.40 2.98
C SER A 64 0.00 -28.55 3.49
N GLU A 65 0.28 -29.07 4.69
CA GLU A 65 -0.52 -30.14 5.30
C GLU A 65 -2.01 -29.77 5.39
N HIS A 66 -2.30 -28.58 5.93
CA HIS A 66 -3.69 -28.15 6.14
C HIS A 66 -4.37 -27.78 4.83
N ALA A 67 -3.73 -27.00 3.95
CA ALA A 67 -4.31 -26.61 2.66
C ALA A 67 -4.63 -27.82 1.78
N VAL A 68 -3.80 -28.87 1.80
CA VAL A 68 -4.05 -30.10 1.05
C VAL A 68 -5.20 -30.90 1.67
N SER A 69 -5.28 -30.96 3.00
CA SER A 69 -6.32 -31.71 3.70
C SER A 69 -7.71 -31.07 3.61
N SER A 70 -7.79 -29.73 3.70
CA SER A 70 -9.05 -28.98 3.66
C SER A 70 -9.46 -28.59 2.24
N GLY A 71 -8.51 -28.50 1.32
CA GLY A 71 -8.71 -27.89 0.01
C GLY A 71 -8.81 -26.37 0.04
N ASP A 72 -8.58 -25.73 1.20
CA ASP A 72 -8.69 -24.29 1.42
C ASP A 72 -7.31 -23.70 1.78
N ILE A 73 -6.81 -22.79 0.93
CA ILE A 73 -5.53 -22.13 1.17
C ILE A 73 -5.54 -21.25 2.42
N VAL A 74 -6.68 -20.64 2.75
CA VAL A 74 -6.82 -19.74 3.89
C VAL A 74 -6.63 -20.53 5.17
N ASP A 75 -7.23 -21.72 5.25
CA ASP A 75 -7.03 -22.64 6.38
C ASP A 75 -5.57 -23.05 6.52
N GLY A 76 -4.89 -23.33 5.41
CA GLY A 76 -3.45 -23.57 5.40
C GLY A 76 -2.66 -22.39 5.98
N LEU A 77 -2.87 -21.18 5.46
CA LEU A 77 -2.16 -19.98 5.91
C LEU A 77 -2.42 -19.66 7.38
N ILE A 78 -3.65 -19.86 7.86
CA ILE A 78 -4.01 -19.71 9.28
C ILE A 78 -3.27 -20.76 10.11
N ALA A 79 -3.32 -22.04 9.73
CA ALA A 79 -2.66 -23.11 10.46
C ALA A 79 -1.13 -22.94 10.50
N GLY A 80 -0.53 -22.43 9.43
CA GLY A 80 0.88 -22.06 9.39
C GLY A 80 1.19 -20.92 10.36
N ARG A 81 0.37 -19.86 10.40
CA ARG A 81 0.57 -18.76 11.36
C ARG A 81 0.45 -19.27 12.79
N GLN A 82 -0.59 -20.04 13.07
CA GLN A 82 -0.85 -20.61 14.39
C GLN A 82 0.26 -21.54 14.87
N SER A 83 0.90 -22.31 13.98
CA SER A 83 2.00 -23.19 14.40
C SER A 83 3.16 -22.37 14.96
N ILE A 84 3.51 -21.25 14.31
CA ILE A 84 4.55 -20.34 14.80
C ILE A 84 4.09 -19.56 16.05
N GLU A 85 2.86 -19.05 16.06
CA GLU A 85 2.30 -18.34 17.23
C GLU A 85 2.30 -19.21 18.49
N ARG A 86 1.94 -20.50 18.37
CA ARG A 86 1.96 -21.45 19.50
C ARG A 86 3.35 -21.71 20.04
N GLU A 87 4.38 -21.77 19.18
CA GLU A 87 5.77 -21.89 19.61
C GLU A 87 6.23 -20.65 20.41
N LEU A 88 5.65 -19.50 20.13
CA LEU A 88 5.85 -18.26 20.90
C LEU A 88 4.94 -18.21 22.14
N GLY A 89 4.02 -19.15 22.35
CA GLY A 89 3.04 -19.09 23.45
C GLY A 89 1.92 -18.07 23.22
N ILE A 90 1.69 -17.65 21.98
CA ILE A 90 0.55 -16.81 21.57
C ILE A 90 -0.64 -17.71 21.23
N THR A 91 -1.80 -17.42 21.82
CA THR A 91 -3.03 -18.14 21.54
C THR A 91 -4.15 -17.18 21.15
N ASN A 92 -4.55 -17.23 19.87
CA ASN A 92 -5.64 -16.43 19.32
C ASN A 92 -6.84 -17.32 18.96
N GLN A 93 -8.06 -16.82 19.18
CA GLN A 93 -9.24 -17.40 18.56
C GLN A 93 -9.35 -16.91 17.12
N GLU A 94 -9.55 -17.83 16.18
CA GLU A 94 -9.72 -17.51 14.76
C GLU A 94 -11.20 -17.58 14.39
N LEU A 95 -11.70 -16.52 13.79
CA LEU A 95 -13.06 -16.45 13.30
C LEU A 95 -13.04 -15.89 11.88
N ARG A 96 -13.37 -16.73 10.89
CA ARG A 96 -13.34 -16.28 9.49
C ARG A 96 -14.62 -15.49 9.20
N LEU A 97 -14.47 -14.42 8.43
CA LEU A 97 -15.62 -13.66 7.92
C LEU A 97 -16.56 -14.55 7.10
N THR A 98 -16.03 -15.60 6.46
CA THR A 98 -16.81 -16.62 5.75
C THR A 98 -17.79 -17.33 6.65
N ASP A 99 -17.36 -17.70 7.86
CA ASP A 99 -18.17 -18.44 8.83
C ASP A 99 -19.16 -17.50 9.52
N LEU A 100 -18.75 -16.25 9.80
CA LEU A 100 -19.63 -15.21 10.31
C LEU A 100 -20.80 -14.91 9.36
N ALA A 101 -20.51 -14.84 8.07
CA ALA A 101 -21.46 -14.37 7.08
C ALA A 101 -22.59 -15.34 6.74
N VAL A 102 -22.59 -16.54 7.33
CA VAL A 102 -23.68 -17.53 7.23
C VAL A 102 -24.46 -17.69 8.54
N THR A 103 -24.16 -16.86 9.55
CA THR A 103 -24.87 -16.89 10.84
C THR A 103 -26.18 -16.11 10.77
N ASP A 104 -27.15 -16.51 11.60
CA ASP A 104 -28.43 -15.79 11.75
C ASP A 104 -28.21 -14.33 12.18
N SER A 105 -27.23 -14.05 13.02
CA SER A 105 -26.88 -12.69 13.44
C SER A 105 -26.42 -11.83 12.26
N PHE A 106 -25.62 -12.39 11.36
CA PHE A 106 -25.19 -11.70 10.15
C PHE A 106 -26.35 -11.49 9.18
N HIS A 107 -27.19 -12.51 8.96
CA HIS A 107 -28.39 -12.38 8.13
C HIS A 107 -29.36 -11.33 8.70
N SER A 108 -29.53 -11.28 10.03
CA SER A 108 -30.32 -10.25 10.71
C SER A 108 -29.77 -8.85 10.46
N PHE A 109 -28.45 -8.69 10.55
CA PHE A 109 -27.78 -7.42 10.29
C PHE A 109 -27.95 -6.97 8.83
N LEU A 110 -27.77 -7.88 7.87
CA LEU A 110 -27.98 -7.60 6.45
C LEU A 110 -29.44 -7.25 6.16
N ALA A 111 -30.39 -8.03 6.70
CA ALA A 111 -31.82 -7.78 6.56
C ALA A 111 -32.21 -6.41 7.12
N HIS A 112 -31.66 -6.01 8.28
CA HIS A 112 -31.89 -4.70 8.87
C HIS A 112 -31.44 -3.55 7.95
N ILE A 113 -30.27 -3.70 7.31
CA ILE A 113 -29.79 -2.72 6.33
C ILE A 113 -30.66 -2.72 5.07
N ILE A 114 -31.14 -3.88 4.59
CA ILE A 114 -32.04 -3.96 3.42
C ILE A 114 -33.36 -3.23 3.70
N CYS A 115 -33.97 -3.46 4.87
CA CYS A 115 -35.23 -2.81 5.26
C CYS A 115 -35.14 -1.29 5.29
N ASP A 116 -33.99 -0.73 5.68
CA ASP A 116 -33.77 0.71 5.80
C ASP A 116 -32.72 1.22 4.80
N ALA A 117 -32.61 0.57 3.63
CA ALA A 117 -31.50 0.75 2.69
C ALA A 117 -31.29 2.21 2.27
N ARG A 118 -32.39 2.95 2.05
CA ARG A 118 -32.33 4.37 1.66
C ARG A 118 -31.71 5.23 2.75
N LYS A 119 -32.15 5.06 4.00
CA LYS A 119 -31.63 5.81 5.13
C LYS A 119 -30.20 5.41 5.45
N PHE A 120 -29.89 4.11 5.42
CA PHE A 120 -28.54 3.61 5.63
C PHE A 120 -27.57 4.19 4.59
N CYS A 121 -27.92 4.13 3.30
CA CYS A 121 -27.11 4.67 2.21
C CYS A 121 -26.88 6.19 2.36
N SER A 122 -27.93 6.94 2.71
CA SER A 122 -27.82 8.38 2.99
C SER A 122 -26.85 8.68 4.14
N ILE A 123 -26.96 7.96 5.26
CA ILE A 123 -26.08 8.15 6.43
C ILE A 123 -24.65 7.73 6.12
N TYR A 124 -24.46 6.62 5.41
CA TYR A 124 -23.14 6.17 4.96
C TYR A 124 -22.44 7.25 4.12
N ASN A 125 -23.13 7.80 3.13
CA ASN A 125 -22.57 8.85 2.27
C ASN A 125 -22.34 10.15 3.05
N GLN A 126 -23.21 10.50 3.99
CA GLN A 126 -23.03 11.65 4.88
C GLN A 126 -21.80 11.51 5.78
N ALA A 127 -21.57 10.33 6.35
CA ALA A 127 -20.39 10.04 7.17
C ALA A 127 -19.10 10.21 6.36
N LEU A 128 -19.07 9.71 5.12
CA LEU A 128 -17.95 9.91 4.20
C LEU A 128 -17.74 11.38 3.83
N ALA A 129 -18.82 12.12 3.54
CA ALA A 129 -18.73 13.54 3.25
C ALA A 129 -18.13 14.33 4.43
N SER A 130 -18.60 14.06 5.63
CA SER A 130 -18.12 14.70 6.88
C SER A 130 -16.64 14.39 7.13
N TYR A 131 -16.22 13.15 6.89
CA TYR A 131 -14.82 12.75 6.99
C TYR A 131 -13.95 13.49 5.95
N ARG A 132 -14.39 13.56 4.69
CA ARG A 132 -13.65 14.26 3.63
C ARG A 132 -13.51 15.74 3.93
N GLU A 133 -14.56 16.39 4.43
CA GLU A 133 -14.52 17.78 4.87
C GLU A 133 -13.51 18.00 5.98
N ARG A 134 -13.57 17.18 7.05
CA ARG A 134 -12.66 17.26 8.21
C ARG A 134 -11.19 17.18 7.82
N TYR A 135 -10.85 16.31 6.86
CA TYR A 135 -9.47 16.07 6.42
C TYR A 135 -9.09 16.80 5.12
N GLY A 136 -9.96 17.68 4.60
CA GLY A 136 -9.70 18.45 3.36
C GLY A 136 -9.49 17.59 2.12
N LEU A 137 -10.12 16.40 2.06
CA LEU A 137 -9.96 15.45 0.97
C LEU A 137 -10.83 15.86 -0.22
N LYS A 138 -10.20 16.13 -1.36
CA LYS A 138 -10.89 16.51 -2.61
C LYS A 138 -11.32 15.31 -3.46
N ASN A 139 -10.81 14.12 -3.19
CA ASN A 139 -11.09 12.91 -3.96
C ASN A 139 -12.21 12.12 -3.30
N ASN A 140 -13.31 11.94 -4.03
CA ASN A 140 -14.48 11.20 -3.56
C ASN A 140 -14.23 9.68 -3.41
N SER A 141 -13.13 9.15 -3.92
CA SER A 141 -12.75 7.74 -3.71
C SER A 141 -12.02 7.49 -2.39
N HIS A 142 -11.68 8.55 -1.63
CA HIS A 142 -11.04 8.43 -0.33
C HIS A 142 -11.97 8.90 0.80
N PRO A 143 -12.06 8.17 1.93
CA PRO A 143 -11.43 6.87 2.19
C PRO A 143 -12.09 5.73 1.41
N MET A 144 -13.35 5.89 1.01
CA MET A 144 -14.14 4.98 0.17
C MET A 144 -15.03 5.82 -0.77
N PRO A 145 -15.50 5.26 -1.90
CA PRO A 145 -16.52 5.90 -2.73
C PRO A 145 -17.89 5.93 -2.04
N ASP A 146 -18.72 6.89 -2.45
CA ASP A 146 -20.13 6.94 -2.07
C ASP A 146 -20.89 5.75 -2.67
N LEU A 147 -21.91 5.27 -1.96
CA LEU A 147 -22.88 4.31 -2.47
C LEU A 147 -23.85 4.99 -3.43
N VAL A 148 -24.25 4.28 -4.48
CA VAL A 148 -25.29 4.75 -5.40
C VAL A 148 -26.63 4.89 -4.66
N LEU A 149 -27.21 6.08 -4.72
CA LEU A 149 -28.54 6.40 -4.21
C LEU A 149 -29.37 7.05 -5.31
N LYS A 150 -30.21 6.27 -5.99
CA LYS A 150 -31.15 6.73 -7.02
C LYS A 150 -32.59 6.55 -6.54
N GLU A 151 -33.57 6.94 -7.35
CA GLU A 151 -34.99 6.87 -6.99
C GLU A 151 -35.47 5.43 -6.74
N HIS A 152 -35.11 4.48 -7.61
CA HIS A 152 -35.57 3.08 -7.60
C HIS A 152 -34.41 2.05 -7.52
N GLU A 153 -33.21 2.52 -7.17
CA GLU A 153 -31.99 1.72 -7.11
C GLU A 153 -31.10 2.24 -5.99
N ILE A 154 -30.65 1.35 -5.11
CA ILE A 154 -29.75 1.64 -4.01
C ILE A 154 -28.63 0.62 -4.01
N GLU A 155 -27.39 1.08 -3.98
CA GLU A 155 -26.25 0.21 -3.71
C GLU A 155 -26.16 -0.08 -2.21
N LEU A 156 -26.10 -1.36 -1.88
CA LEU A 156 -25.83 -1.84 -0.53
C LEU A 156 -24.32 -1.96 -0.34
N PRO A 157 -23.80 -1.75 0.88
CA PRO A 157 -22.35 -1.79 1.15
C PRO A 157 -21.81 -3.23 1.28
N PHE A 158 -22.25 -4.11 0.37
CA PHE A 158 -21.90 -5.52 0.32
C PHE A 158 -21.37 -5.90 -1.07
N TRP A 159 -20.56 -6.94 -1.08
CA TRP A 159 -20.14 -7.69 -2.25
C TRP A 159 -20.99 -8.94 -2.38
N ILE A 160 -21.21 -9.37 -3.62
CA ILE A 160 -21.81 -10.67 -3.94
C ILE A 160 -21.04 -11.36 -5.08
N TRP A 161 -20.92 -12.69 -4.99
CA TRP A 161 -20.37 -13.57 -6.04
C TRP A 161 -20.84 -15.02 -5.82
N SER A 162 -20.46 -15.94 -6.71
CA SER A 162 -20.62 -17.39 -6.50
C SER A 162 -19.30 -18.12 -6.75
N ALA A 163 -19.18 -19.38 -6.33
CA ALA A 163 -17.98 -20.18 -6.61
C ALA A 163 -17.74 -20.35 -8.12
N GLU A 164 -18.82 -20.50 -8.90
CA GLU A 164 -18.76 -20.61 -10.37
C GLU A 164 -18.34 -19.31 -11.07
N ARG A 165 -18.71 -18.16 -10.48
CA ARG A 165 -18.34 -16.82 -10.96
C ARG A 165 -17.68 -16.03 -9.83
N PRO A 166 -16.39 -16.30 -9.55
CA PRO A 166 -15.69 -15.79 -8.38
C PRO A 166 -15.18 -14.36 -8.60
N GLN A 167 -16.03 -13.50 -9.17
CA GLN A 167 -15.80 -12.07 -9.32
C GLN A 167 -16.75 -11.32 -8.37
N ARG A 168 -16.20 -10.46 -7.51
CA ARG A 168 -17.01 -9.63 -6.62
C ARG A 168 -17.71 -8.54 -7.40
N HIS A 169 -19.02 -8.47 -7.25
CA HIS A 169 -19.86 -7.39 -7.74
C HIS A 169 -20.54 -6.67 -6.58
N GLY A 170 -20.83 -5.38 -6.74
CA GLY A 170 -21.64 -4.66 -5.75
C GLY A 170 -23.03 -5.28 -5.67
N LEU A 171 -23.60 -5.29 -4.47
CA LEU A 171 -24.98 -5.71 -4.25
C LEU A 171 -25.90 -4.49 -4.31
N TYR A 172 -26.97 -4.58 -5.07
CA TYR A 172 -27.94 -3.51 -5.25
C TYR A 172 -29.34 -3.99 -4.89
N LEU A 173 -30.11 -3.11 -4.27
CA LEU A 173 -31.54 -3.25 -4.09
C LEU A 173 -32.23 -2.38 -5.13
N ILE A 174 -33.03 -3.01 -6.00
CA ILE A 174 -33.89 -2.33 -6.96
C ILE A 174 -35.34 -2.67 -6.66
N TRP A 175 -36.25 -1.77 -7.04
CA TRP A 175 -37.68 -2.04 -6.88
C TRP A 175 -38.52 -1.39 -7.97
N LEU A 176 -39.63 -2.05 -8.27
CA LEU A 176 -40.71 -1.53 -9.09
C LEU A 176 -42.02 -1.78 -8.35
N ASN A 177 -42.76 -0.71 -8.06
CA ASN A 177 -43.90 -0.74 -7.13
C ASN A 177 -43.44 -1.31 -5.77
N GLU A 178 -44.08 -2.36 -5.26
CA GLU A 178 -43.74 -3.00 -3.98
C GLU A 178 -42.75 -4.17 -4.11
N ASN A 179 -42.34 -4.53 -5.34
CA ASN A 179 -41.51 -5.70 -5.58
C ASN A 179 -40.03 -5.35 -5.45
N TRP A 180 -39.41 -5.85 -4.39
CA TRP A 180 -37.98 -5.70 -4.16
C TRP A 180 -37.20 -6.82 -4.86
N THR A 181 -36.05 -6.48 -5.41
CA THR A 181 -35.12 -7.42 -6.04
C THR A 181 -33.69 -7.06 -5.66
N LEU A 182 -32.91 -8.04 -5.22
CA LEU A 182 -31.46 -7.90 -5.13
C LEU A 182 -30.84 -8.22 -6.48
N THR A 183 -29.82 -7.46 -6.89
CA THR A 183 -29.08 -7.72 -8.12
C THR A 183 -27.61 -7.33 -7.98
N ASN A 184 -26.77 -7.91 -8.83
CA ASN A 184 -25.36 -7.57 -8.95
C ASN A 184 -25.03 -6.79 -10.24
N HIS A 185 -26.06 -6.45 -11.04
CA HIS A 185 -25.95 -5.89 -12.39
C HIS A 185 -25.02 -6.66 -13.37
N ALA A 186 -24.74 -7.93 -13.06
CA ALA A 186 -23.85 -8.81 -13.81
C ALA A 186 -24.52 -10.18 -14.08
N GLY A 187 -25.82 -10.14 -14.38
CA GLY A 187 -26.61 -11.32 -14.77
C GLY A 187 -27.12 -12.17 -13.62
N TRP A 188 -27.11 -11.66 -12.38
CA TRP A 188 -27.80 -12.28 -11.24
C TRP A 188 -28.83 -11.32 -10.64
N SER A 189 -29.97 -11.88 -10.26
CA SER A 189 -31.02 -11.20 -9.50
C SER A 189 -31.81 -12.20 -8.65
N HIS A 190 -32.26 -11.77 -7.48
CA HIS A 190 -33.12 -12.56 -6.60
C HIS A 190 -34.29 -11.70 -6.11
N PRO A 191 -35.56 -12.11 -6.32
CA PRO A 191 -36.69 -11.39 -5.75
C PRO A 191 -36.64 -11.47 -4.22
N LEU A 192 -37.07 -10.40 -3.56
CA LEU A 192 -37.30 -10.38 -2.12
C LEU A 192 -38.80 -10.31 -1.84
N PRO A 193 -39.24 -10.63 -0.61
CA PRO A 193 -40.61 -10.36 -0.16
C PRO A 193 -41.02 -8.92 -0.48
N ALA A 194 -42.27 -8.74 -0.91
CA ALA A 194 -42.80 -7.42 -1.22
C ALA A 194 -42.74 -6.50 0.01
N GLN A 195 -42.50 -5.21 -0.19
CA GLN A 195 -42.32 -4.26 0.92
C GLN A 195 -43.48 -4.29 1.94
N SER A 196 -44.71 -4.51 1.47
CA SER A 196 -45.91 -4.57 2.30
C SER A 196 -46.03 -5.82 3.17
N THR A 197 -45.35 -6.91 2.80
CA THR A 197 -45.36 -8.20 3.52
C THR A 197 -44.02 -8.59 4.10
N CYS A 198 -42.99 -7.76 3.89
CA CYS A 198 -41.62 -8.00 4.30
C CYS A 198 -41.47 -7.96 5.83
N THR A 199 -41.18 -9.10 6.43
CA THR A 199 -40.72 -9.24 7.82
C THR A 199 -39.22 -9.55 7.87
N ALA A 200 -38.60 -9.33 9.03
CA ALA A 200 -37.20 -9.71 9.25
C ALA A 200 -36.95 -11.20 8.98
N GLU A 201 -37.88 -12.06 9.40
CA GLU A 201 -37.85 -13.51 9.19
C GLU A 201 -37.92 -13.85 7.69
N SER A 202 -38.88 -13.26 6.95
CA SER A 202 -39.03 -13.51 5.51
C SER A 202 -37.80 -13.06 4.69
N LEU A 203 -37.10 -12.01 5.15
CA LEU A 203 -35.83 -11.60 4.54
C LEU A 203 -34.68 -12.54 4.89
N GLN A 204 -34.61 -13.03 6.13
CA GLN A 204 -33.61 -14.02 6.51
C GLN A 204 -33.77 -15.31 5.71
N GLU A 205 -35.01 -15.78 5.50
CA GLU A 205 -35.31 -16.92 4.63
C GLU A 205 -34.81 -16.67 3.20
N ALA A 206 -35.12 -15.51 2.61
CA ALA A 206 -34.61 -15.15 1.29
C ALA A 206 -33.07 -15.06 1.23
N LEU A 207 -32.41 -14.57 2.28
CA LEU A 207 -30.94 -14.52 2.36
C LEU A 207 -30.33 -15.93 2.48
N GLN A 208 -30.99 -16.82 3.22
CA GLN A 208 -30.60 -18.22 3.31
C GLN A 208 -30.76 -18.93 1.95
N GLU A 209 -31.88 -18.70 1.25
CA GLU A 209 -32.10 -19.24 -0.11
C GLU A 209 -30.99 -18.80 -1.09
N ILE A 210 -30.55 -17.53 -1.03
CA ILE A 210 -29.44 -17.03 -1.82
C ILE A 210 -28.15 -17.79 -1.50
N SER A 211 -27.88 -18.05 -0.21
CA SER A 211 -26.73 -18.84 0.23
C SER A 211 -26.81 -20.30 -0.25
N ASP A 212 -27.98 -20.91 -0.17
CA ASP A 212 -28.24 -22.29 -0.61
C ASP A 212 -28.08 -22.46 -2.12
N GLN A 213 -28.37 -21.40 -2.89
CA GLN A 213 -28.08 -21.30 -4.33
C GLN A 213 -26.58 -21.12 -4.64
N GLY A 214 -25.70 -21.09 -3.63
CA GLY A 214 -24.25 -20.99 -3.80
C GLY A 214 -23.73 -19.56 -3.98
N PHE A 215 -24.55 -18.54 -3.73
CA PHE A 215 -24.10 -17.14 -3.72
C PHE A 215 -23.57 -16.77 -2.34
N ARG A 216 -22.52 -15.94 -2.32
CA ARG A 216 -21.86 -15.48 -1.11
C ARG A 216 -21.99 -13.97 -1.03
N ILE A 217 -22.62 -13.48 0.02
CA ILE A 217 -22.68 -12.05 0.35
C ILE A 217 -21.65 -11.75 1.43
N ARG A 218 -20.82 -10.71 1.23
CA ARG A 218 -19.86 -10.23 2.24
C ARG A 218 -19.88 -8.73 2.37
N THR A 219 -19.53 -8.24 3.55
CA THR A 219 -19.38 -6.81 3.82
C THR A 219 -18.27 -6.17 2.98
N ARG A 220 -18.45 -4.89 2.66
CA ARG A 220 -17.33 -4.00 2.30
C ARG A 220 -16.55 -3.60 3.55
N ALA A 221 -15.33 -3.09 3.38
CA ALA A 221 -14.38 -2.84 4.46
C ALA A 221 -14.97 -2.08 5.67
N LEU A 222 -15.70 -0.96 5.45
CA LEU A 222 -16.32 -0.20 6.55
C LEU A 222 -17.36 -1.03 7.30
N ILE A 223 -18.15 -1.82 6.59
CA ILE A 223 -19.20 -2.62 7.21
C ILE A 223 -18.62 -3.82 7.94
N THR A 224 -17.48 -4.35 7.47
CA THR A 224 -16.74 -5.39 8.21
C THR A 224 -16.34 -4.88 9.59
N THR A 225 -15.70 -3.70 9.68
CA THR A 225 -15.26 -3.19 10.99
C THR A 225 -16.44 -2.73 11.84
N LEU A 226 -17.47 -2.13 11.24
CA LEU A 226 -18.71 -1.80 11.94
C LEU A 226 -19.37 -3.03 12.58
N TYR A 227 -19.54 -4.12 11.80
CA TYR A 227 -20.13 -5.36 12.31
C TYR A 227 -19.29 -5.97 13.43
N MET A 228 -17.98 -6.08 13.23
CA MET A 228 -17.07 -6.63 14.25
C MET A 228 -17.12 -5.82 15.55
N ARG A 229 -17.16 -4.49 15.47
CA ARG A 229 -17.22 -3.61 16.64
C ARG A 229 -18.56 -3.74 17.36
N LEU A 230 -19.68 -3.75 16.64
CA LEU A 230 -20.99 -3.81 17.30
C LEU A 230 -21.34 -5.19 17.89
N PHE A 231 -20.87 -6.27 17.27
CA PHE A 231 -21.36 -7.62 17.61
C PHE A 231 -20.31 -8.56 18.21
N LEU A 232 -19.01 -8.25 18.11
CA LEU A 232 -17.94 -9.19 18.50
C LEU A 232 -16.94 -8.64 19.51
N ALA A 233 -16.75 -7.32 19.60
CA ALA A 233 -15.66 -6.76 20.41
C ALA A 233 -16.01 -5.42 21.07
N ASP A 234 -15.81 -5.34 22.39
CA ASP A 234 -15.88 -4.07 23.14
C ASP A 234 -14.69 -3.15 22.84
N TRP A 235 -13.57 -3.74 22.43
CA TRP A 235 -12.33 -3.06 22.07
C TRP A 235 -11.74 -3.65 20.78
N PHE A 236 -11.57 -2.81 19.77
CA PHE A 236 -11.12 -3.24 18.45
C PHE A 236 -9.71 -2.71 18.14
N ILE A 237 -8.77 -3.60 17.83
CA ILE A 237 -7.39 -3.21 17.47
C ILE A 237 -7.24 -3.25 15.95
N HIS A 238 -6.73 -2.16 15.38
CA HIS A 238 -6.47 -2.05 13.95
C HIS A 238 -5.04 -1.57 13.67
N GLY A 239 -4.54 -1.84 12.46
CA GLY A 239 -3.35 -1.17 11.94
C GLY A 239 -3.60 0.27 11.51
N ILE A 240 -2.53 1.04 11.28
CA ILE A 240 -2.58 2.47 10.86
C ILE A 240 -3.50 2.69 9.66
N GLY A 241 -3.49 1.76 8.71
CA GLY A 241 -4.30 1.85 7.50
C GLY A 241 -5.80 1.88 7.77
N GLY A 242 -6.29 1.10 8.74
CA GLY A 242 -7.72 0.97 8.97
C GLY A 242 -8.32 1.80 10.10
N ALA A 243 -7.49 2.39 10.95
CA ALA A 243 -7.93 3.42 11.89
C ALA A 243 -8.74 4.55 11.23
N LYS A 244 -8.35 4.93 10.01
CA LYS A 244 -9.03 5.94 9.20
C LYS A 244 -10.46 5.53 8.83
N TYR A 245 -10.68 4.24 8.63
CA TYR A 245 -12.00 3.67 8.35
C TYR A 245 -12.88 3.69 9.59
N ASP A 246 -12.28 3.47 10.76
CA ASP A 246 -13.01 3.35 12.01
C ASP A 246 -13.60 4.69 12.49
N GLU A 247 -13.01 5.83 12.13
CA GLU A 247 -13.64 7.14 12.32
C GLU A 247 -14.92 7.35 11.49
N VAL A 248 -14.98 6.76 10.29
CA VAL A 248 -16.20 6.80 9.46
C VAL A 248 -17.24 5.86 10.04
N THR A 249 -16.84 4.65 10.48
CA THR A 249 -17.78 3.71 11.08
C THR A 249 -18.32 4.20 12.42
N ASP A 250 -17.53 4.93 13.21
CA ASP A 250 -17.97 5.69 14.37
C ASP A 250 -19.16 6.59 14.06
N GLU A 251 -19.07 7.36 12.98
CA GLU A 251 -20.12 8.29 12.58
C GLU A 251 -21.37 7.54 12.11
N ILE A 252 -21.21 6.45 11.36
CA ILE A 252 -22.34 5.59 10.97
C ILE A 252 -23.02 4.98 12.21
N ILE A 253 -22.24 4.51 13.20
CA ILE A 253 -22.77 3.96 14.45
C ILE A 253 -23.58 5.00 15.22
N ARG A 254 -23.08 6.24 15.34
CA ARG A 254 -23.80 7.34 16.00
C ARG A 254 -25.09 7.72 15.26
N LEU A 255 -25.02 7.89 13.94
CA LEU A 255 -26.13 8.43 13.16
C LEU A 255 -27.21 7.37 12.85
N TYR A 256 -26.81 6.15 12.49
CA TYR A 256 -27.74 5.10 12.09
C TYR A 256 -28.18 4.24 13.27
N PHE A 257 -27.24 3.70 14.04
CA PHE A 257 -27.55 2.82 15.17
C PHE A 257 -27.90 3.58 16.44
N GLN A 258 -27.58 4.88 16.53
CA GLN A 258 -27.82 5.72 17.71
C GLN A 258 -27.14 5.16 18.97
N LEU A 259 -25.98 4.53 18.79
CA LEU A 259 -25.16 3.97 19.85
C LEU A 259 -23.88 4.79 20.04
N GLN A 260 -23.28 4.65 21.22
CA GLN A 260 -21.89 5.06 21.42
C GLN A 260 -20.97 4.04 20.71
N PRO A 261 -20.08 4.47 19.81
CA PRO A 261 -19.17 3.53 19.16
C PRO A 261 -18.26 2.81 20.16
N PRO A 262 -18.11 1.48 20.06
CA PRO A 262 -17.15 0.71 20.86
C PRO A 262 -15.73 1.25 20.67
N HIS A 263 -14.82 1.11 21.63
CA HIS A 263 -13.50 1.71 21.48
C HIS A 263 -12.67 1.01 20.41
N PHE A 264 -11.80 1.74 19.72
CA PHE A 264 -10.77 1.15 18.88
C PHE A 264 -9.41 1.80 19.13
N GLN A 265 -8.34 1.06 18.85
CA GLN A 265 -6.97 1.54 18.98
C GLN A 265 -6.12 1.13 17.80
N VAL A 266 -5.12 1.96 17.50
CA VAL A 266 -4.09 1.67 16.52
C VAL A 266 -2.87 1.08 17.20
N ALA A 267 -2.51 -0.14 16.83
CA ALA A 267 -1.25 -0.75 17.22
C ALA A 267 -0.37 -0.96 15.97
N SER A 268 0.89 -0.53 16.04
CA SER A 268 1.86 -0.75 14.97
C SER A 268 3.25 -1.00 15.52
N GLY A 269 3.95 -1.96 14.93
CA GLY A 269 5.37 -2.21 15.17
C GLY A 269 6.11 -2.23 13.84
N THR A 270 7.33 -1.67 13.81
CA THR A 270 8.24 -1.83 12.68
C THR A 270 9.42 -2.66 13.14
N ILE A 271 9.65 -3.76 12.44
CA ILE A 271 10.84 -4.60 12.59
C ILE A 271 11.40 -4.81 11.19
N TRP A 272 12.70 -4.63 11.05
CA TRP A 272 13.41 -4.95 9.81
C TRP A 272 13.97 -6.35 9.87
N LEU A 273 14.11 -7.01 8.72
CA LEU A 273 14.85 -8.26 8.67
C LEU A 273 16.27 -8.01 9.19
N PRO A 274 16.79 -8.86 10.10
CA PRO A 274 18.12 -8.70 10.68
C PRO A 274 19.22 -9.13 9.70
N LEU A 275 19.25 -8.52 8.51
CA LEU A 275 20.27 -8.75 7.50
C LEU A 275 21.62 -8.22 7.98
N GLN A 276 22.68 -8.95 7.67
CA GLN A 276 24.06 -8.50 7.92
C GLN A 276 24.43 -7.35 6.96
N ASP A 277 25.32 -6.46 7.40
CA ASP A 277 25.97 -5.45 6.54
C ASP A 277 25.03 -4.43 5.87
N VAL A 278 24.00 -3.94 6.58
CA VAL A 278 23.15 -2.85 6.08
C VAL A 278 23.96 -1.55 5.96
N PRO A 279 24.08 -0.95 4.75
CA PRO A 279 24.82 0.29 4.60
C PRO A 279 24.20 1.44 5.37
N GLN A 280 25.04 2.19 6.10
CA GLN A 280 24.67 3.49 6.65
C GLN A 280 24.82 4.56 5.56
N THR A 281 23.80 4.77 4.75
CA THR A 281 23.71 5.94 3.87
C THR A 281 22.53 6.82 4.26
N GLY A 282 22.74 8.13 4.30
CA GLY A 282 21.69 9.12 4.54
C GLY A 282 21.11 9.64 3.22
N GLU A 283 19.78 9.83 3.16
CA GLU A 283 19.12 10.42 1.98
C GLU A 283 19.69 11.81 1.64
N ASP A 284 20.12 12.55 2.66
CA ASP A 284 20.76 13.87 2.53
C ASP A 284 22.05 13.82 1.69
N GLU A 285 22.86 12.76 1.79
CA GLU A 285 24.13 12.66 1.05
C GLU A 285 23.90 12.57 -0.46
N ILE A 286 22.87 11.85 -0.91
CA ILE A 286 22.53 11.74 -2.34
C ILE A 286 22.09 13.08 -2.89
N ALA A 287 21.22 13.79 -2.16
CA ALA A 287 20.73 15.11 -2.55
C ALA A 287 21.90 16.10 -2.67
N GLU A 288 22.81 16.11 -1.69
CA GLU A 288 24.02 16.91 -1.71
C GLU A 288 24.94 16.57 -2.90
N LEU A 289 25.20 15.29 -3.16
CA LEU A 289 26.06 14.86 -4.26
C LEU A 289 25.47 15.24 -5.62
N LYS A 290 24.15 15.11 -5.81
CA LYS A 290 23.46 15.58 -7.02
C LYS A 290 23.60 17.09 -7.20
N GLN A 291 23.44 17.85 -6.12
CA GLN A 291 23.61 19.30 -6.16
C GLN A 291 25.06 19.70 -6.46
N LYS A 292 26.04 19.06 -5.80
CA LYS A 292 27.48 19.27 -6.05
C LYS A 292 27.85 18.94 -7.50
N LEU A 293 27.39 17.82 -8.03
CA LEU A 293 27.63 17.41 -9.42
C LEU A 293 27.02 18.41 -10.40
N ARG A 294 25.75 18.78 -10.23
CA ARG A 294 25.08 19.78 -11.09
C ARG A 294 25.82 21.13 -11.06
N ARG A 295 26.26 21.56 -9.88
CA ARG A 295 27.03 22.80 -9.73
C ARG A 295 28.37 22.71 -10.48
N ALA A 296 29.08 21.59 -10.38
CA ALA A 296 30.34 21.36 -11.09
C ALA A 296 30.17 21.27 -12.62
N GLU A 297 29.09 20.65 -13.11
CA GLU A 297 28.82 20.60 -14.56
C GLU A 297 28.50 21.99 -15.15
N GLN A 298 27.81 22.84 -14.39
CA GLN A 298 27.50 24.22 -14.81
C GLN A 298 28.67 25.20 -14.58
N ASN A 299 29.43 24.99 -13.50
CA ASN A 299 30.51 25.84 -13.05
C ASN A 299 31.72 24.96 -12.66
N PRO A 300 32.49 24.47 -13.64
CA PRO A 300 33.58 23.52 -13.39
C PRO A 300 34.65 24.04 -12.46
N GLU A 301 34.83 25.36 -12.35
CA GLU A 301 35.76 25.99 -11.42
C GLU A 301 35.49 25.66 -9.95
N THR A 302 34.25 25.30 -9.60
CA THR A 302 33.84 25.02 -8.22
C THR A 302 34.42 23.74 -7.65
N ILE A 303 34.99 22.87 -8.50
CA ILE A 303 35.56 21.57 -8.10
C ILE A 303 37.04 21.42 -8.44
N LEU A 304 37.65 22.44 -9.06
CA LEU A 304 39.07 22.41 -9.37
C LEU A 304 39.93 22.43 -8.10
N SER A 305 41.03 21.68 -8.09
CA SER A 305 42.06 21.80 -7.04
C SER A 305 42.75 23.16 -7.09
N LYS A 306 43.52 23.51 -6.05
CA LYS A 306 44.25 24.79 -6.03
C LYS A 306 45.25 24.90 -7.18
N GLU A 307 45.88 23.78 -7.54
CA GLU A 307 46.82 23.68 -8.66
C GLU A 307 46.09 23.91 -9.98
N GLN A 308 44.97 23.22 -10.20
CA GLN A 308 44.16 23.38 -11.41
C GLN A 308 43.55 24.78 -11.55
N GLN A 309 43.19 25.42 -10.43
CA GLN A 309 42.74 26.82 -10.44
C GLN A 309 43.89 27.78 -10.81
N SER A 310 45.12 27.48 -10.39
CA SER A 310 46.30 28.24 -10.79
C SER A 310 46.58 28.10 -12.29
N ASP A 311 46.49 26.87 -12.82
CA ASP A 311 46.66 26.60 -14.26
C ASP A 311 45.56 27.26 -15.11
N ALA A 312 44.36 27.40 -14.55
CA ALA A 312 43.21 28.04 -15.20
C ALA A 312 43.06 29.55 -14.88
N ARG A 313 44.05 30.19 -14.25
CA ARG A 313 43.91 31.54 -13.67
C ARG A 313 43.40 32.56 -14.69
N ASP A 314 43.96 32.57 -15.89
CA ASP A 314 43.58 33.53 -16.94
C ASP A 314 42.13 33.32 -17.39
N LEU A 315 41.69 32.05 -17.52
CA LEU A 315 40.32 31.70 -17.86
C LEU A 315 39.33 32.11 -16.76
N LEU A 316 39.71 31.97 -15.49
CA LEU A 316 38.86 32.37 -14.36
C LEU A 316 38.70 33.90 -14.28
N LEU A 317 39.79 34.64 -14.49
CA LEU A 317 39.76 36.11 -14.56
C LEU A 317 38.90 36.58 -15.73
N GLU A 318 39.06 35.99 -16.90
CA GLU A 318 38.25 36.32 -18.08
C GLU A 318 36.77 36.00 -17.86
N LYS A 319 36.45 34.84 -17.27
CA LYS A 319 35.07 34.48 -16.91
C LYS A 319 34.46 35.52 -15.96
N GLN A 320 35.22 35.99 -14.97
CA GLN A 320 34.76 37.00 -14.02
C GLN A 320 34.48 38.34 -14.72
N GLN A 321 35.35 38.75 -15.63
CA GLN A 321 35.16 39.96 -16.45
C GLN A 321 33.90 39.86 -17.31
N LEU A 322 33.69 38.73 -17.99
CA LEU A 322 32.48 38.48 -18.79
C LEU A 322 31.20 38.49 -17.93
N ILE A 323 31.26 38.01 -16.67
CA ILE A 323 30.12 38.09 -15.73
C ILE A 323 29.78 39.55 -15.40
N VAL A 324 30.79 40.39 -15.18
CA VAL A 324 30.60 41.83 -14.93
C VAL A 324 29.98 42.50 -16.16
N GLU A 325 30.50 42.22 -17.36
CA GLU A 325 29.97 42.74 -18.62
C GLU A 325 28.53 42.28 -18.89
N GLN A 326 28.20 41.02 -18.60
CA GLN A 326 26.86 40.48 -18.74
C GLN A 326 25.87 41.15 -17.78
N LYS A 327 26.28 41.45 -16.54
CA LYS A 327 25.46 42.18 -15.56
C LYS A 327 25.25 43.64 -15.99
N ALA A 328 26.31 44.30 -16.46
CA ALA A 328 26.24 45.66 -16.99
C ALA A 328 25.35 45.76 -18.25
N ALA A 329 25.30 44.70 -19.04
CA ALA A 329 24.48 44.60 -20.25
C ALA A 329 23.01 44.19 -19.99
N SER A 330 22.48 44.37 -18.77
CA SER A 330 21.10 44.02 -18.43
C SER A 330 20.08 44.59 -19.42
N THR A 331 19.06 43.79 -19.73
CA THR A 331 18.01 44.12 -20.71
C THR A 331 16.65 44.42 -20.09
N THR A 332 16.58 44.46 -18.76
CA THR A 332 15.39 44.90 -18.01
C THR A 332 15.04 46.33 -18.39
N GLY A 333 13.80 46.54 -18.85
CA GLY A 333 13.29 47.85 -19.27
C GLY A 333 13.54 48.23 -20.74
N LEU A 334 14.30 47.43 -21.52
CA LEU A 334 14.57 47.73 -22.93
C LEU A 334 13.44 47.29 -23.87
N SER A 335 13.20 48.06 -24.94
CA SER A 335 12.28 47.75 -26.05
C SER A 335 12.78 46.59 -26.93
N ARG A 336 11.88 46.00 -27.73
CA ARG A 336 12.23 44.90 -28.66
C ARG A 336 13.33 45.27 -29.66
N ARG A 337 13.39 46.53 -30.11
CA ARG A 337 14.39 47.02 -31.07
C ARG A 337 15.77 47.16 -30.41
N GLU A 338 15.82 47.69 -29.20
CA GLU A 338 17.06 47.85 -28.42
C GLU A 338 17.66 46.50 -28.02
N ARG A 339 16.82 45.50 -27.72
CA ARG A 339 17.29 44.12 -27.49
C ARG A 339 17.92 43.51 -28.73
N ARG A 340 17.32 43.70 -29.91
CA ARG A 340 17.85 43.18 -31.19
C ARG A 340 19.21 43.76 -31.56
N LEU A 341 19.45 45.04 -31.26
CA LEU A 341 20.75 45.69 -31.53
C LEU A 341 21.89 45.07 -30.72
N ARG A 342 21.59 44.54 -29.52
CA ARG A 342 22.57 43.90 -28.63
C ARG A 342 22.75 42.40 -28.89
N THR A 343 21.94 41.80 -29.75
CA THR A 343 22.00 40.36 -30.06
C THR A 343 23.39 39.89 -30.50
N PRO A 344 24.12 40.58 -31.40
CA PRO A 344 25.43 40.12 -31.86
C PRO A 344 26.48 40.07 -30.73
N GLU A 345 26.52 41.08 -29.87
CA GLU A 345 27.44 41.13 -28.73
C GLU A 345 27.08 40.11 -27.65
N ASN A 346 25.77 39.92 -27.38
CA ASN A 346 25.28 38.86 -26.49
C ASN A 346 25.65 37.47 -27.01
N GLN A 347 25.53 37.23 -28.32
CA GLN A 347 25.95 35.97 -28.93
C GLN A 347 27.46 35.75 -28.80
N LYS A 348 28.29 36.77 -29.08
CA LYS A 348 29.74 36.68 -28.88
C LYS A 348 30.11 36.33 -27.43
N ARG A 349 29.49 37.01 -26.45
CA ARG A 349 29.68 36.69 -25.02
C ARG A 349 29.25 35.28 -24.68
N TYR A 350 28.10 34.85 -25.19
CA TYR A 350 27.60 33.49 -24.99
C TYR A 350 28.60 32.45 -25.50
N PHE A 351 29.06 32.57 -26.74
CA PHE A 351 30.06 31.64 -27.29
C PHE A 351 31.36 31.64 -26.50
N ARG A 352 31.82 32.81 -26.03
CA ARG A 352 33.02 32.87 -25.20
C ARG A 352 32.85 32.21 -23.84
N PHE A 353 31.68 32.36 -23.20
CA PHE A 353 31.34 31.62 -21.99
C PHE A 353 31.34 30.11 -22.22
N GLU A 354 30.81 29.64 -23.34
CA GLU A 354 30.82 28.23 -23.72
C GLU A 354 32.25 27.71 -23.90
N GLU A 355 33.13 28.44 -24.61
CA GLU A 355 34.53 28.09 -24.81
C GLU A 355 35.30 27.99 -23.48
N ILE A 356 35.17 29.00 -22.61
CA ILE A 356 35.81 28.99 -21.30
C ILE A 356 35.28 27.82 -20.47
N ARG A 357 33.97 27.57 -20.49
CA ARG A 357 33.38 26.43 -19.78
C ARG A 357 33.94 25.11 -20.29
N GLU A 358 34.08 24.93 -21.60
CA GLU A 358 34.65 23.72 -22.19
C GLU A 358 36.11 23.49 -21.73
N GLN A 359 36.92 24.56 -21.71
CA GLN A 359 38.30 24.48 -21.24
C GLN A 359 38.39 24.15 -19.74
N LEU A 360 37.59 24.81 -18.90
CA LEU A 360 37.50 24.51 -17.48
C LEU A 360 36.97 23.07 -17.24
N PHE A 361 36.04 22.61 -18.07
CA PHE A 361 35.51 21.24 -17.98
C PHE A 361 36.57 20.18 -18.29
N LYS A 362 37.50 20.45 -19.21
CA LYS A 362 38.65 19.55 -19.49
C LYS A 362 39.51 19.36 -18.24
N LEU A 363 39.76 20.41 -17.47
CA LEU A 363 40.49 20.36 -16.21
C LEU A 363 39.67 19.67 -15.09
N ALA A 364 38.37 19.94 -15.04
CA ALA A 364 37.45 19.36 -14.05
C ALA A 364 37.02 17.92 -14.39
N LYS A 365 37.46 17.34 -15.52
CA LYS A 365 36.99 16.03 -16.00
C LYS A 365 37.16 14.92 -14.96
N THR A 366 38.34 14.81 -14.36
CA THR A 366 38.65 13.80 -13.33
C THR A 366 37.81 13.98 -12.07
N PRO A 367 37.77 15.16 -11.40
CA PRO A 367 36.96 15.33 -10.20
C PRO A 367 35.45 15.20 -10.47
N ILE A 368 34.95 15.57 -11.66
CA ILE A 368 33.57 15.31 -12.06
C ILE A 368 33.30 13.81 -12.19
N GLN A 369 34.22 13.04 -12.80
CA GLN A 369 34.09 11.58 -12.88
C GLN A 369 34.10 10.93 -11.49
N GLN A 370 34.94 11.41 -10.56
CA GLN A 370 34.96 10.93 -9.18
C GLN A 370 33.63 11.22 -8.45
N LEU A 371 33.05 12.42 -8.64
CA LEU A 371 31.71 12.71 -8.08
C LEU A 371 30.63 11.80 -8.67
N LYS A 372 30.67 11.52 -9.97
CA LYS A 372 29.72 10.60 -10.62
C LYS A 372 29.84 9.20 -10.02
N GLN A 373 31.06 8.67 -9.91
CA GLN A 373 31.32 7.36 -9.30
C GLN A 373 30.84 7.32 -7.84
N ARG A 374 31.12 8.37 -7.05
CA ARG A 374 30.65 8.44 -5.66
C ARG A 374 29.13 8.50 -5.58
N LEU A 375 28.48 9.27 -6.45
CA LEU A 375 27.02 9.34 -6.51
C LEU A 375 26.43 7.96 -6.87
N GLU A 376 26.96 7.29 -7.88
CA GLU A 376 26.54 5.94 -8.28
C GLU A 376 26.70 4.93 -7.14
N GLN A 377 27.82 4.95 -6.43
CA GLN A 377 28.05 4.12 -5.24
C GLN A 377 27.05 4.44 -4.12
N THR A 378 26.81 5.71 -3.83
CA THR A 378 25.89 6.12 -2.77
C THR A 378 24.44 5.75 -3.11
N GLU A 379 24.03 5.91 -4.37
CA GLU A 379 22.73 5.48 -4.85
C GLU A 379 22.57 3.95 -4.80
N LEU A 380 23.62 3.20 -5.10
CA LEU A 380 23.63 1.74 -4.96
C LEU A 380 23.44 1.32 -3.50
N LEU A 381 24.21 1.92 -2.57
CA LEU A 381 24.09 1.64 -1.14
C LEU A 381 22.71 2.03 -0.58
N ALA A 382 22.11 3.14 -1.04
CA ALA A 382 20.76 3.51 -0.65
C ALA A 382 19.70 2.54 -1.18
N LYS A 383 19.85 2.01 -2.40
CA LYS A 383 18.98 0.92 -2.90
C LYS A 383 19.10 -0.32 -2.03
N GLN A 384 20.32 -0.73 -1.66
CA GLN A 384 20.55 -1.87 -0.77
C GLN A 384 19.92 -1.64 0.60
N ARG A 385 20.10 -0.44 1.18
CA ARG A 385 19.44 -0.04 2.43
C ARG A 385 17.93 -0.14 2.32
N ALA A 386 17.32 0.38 1.25
CA ALA A 386 15.88 0.31 1.04
C ALA A 386 15.35 -1.13 1.00
N VAL A 387 16.13 -2.07 0.45
CA VAL A 387 15.81 -3.51 0.50
C VAL A 387 15.92 -4.02 1.94
N ALA A 388 16.99 -3.71 2.67
CA ALA A 388 17.18 -4.19 4.03
C ALA A 388 16.17 -3.63 5.04
N THR A 389 15.75 -2.38 4.87
CA THR A 389 14.78 -1.70 5.74
C THR A 389 13.35 -1.79 5.22
N ASP A 390 13.09 -2.68 4.28
CA ASP A 390 11.75 -2.93 3.77
C ASP A 390 10.90 -3.59 4.85
N ARG A 391 9.75 -2.97 5.16
CA ARG A 391 8.81 -3.41 6.19
C ARG A 391 7.76 -4.40 5.68
N GLU A 392 7.76 -4.72 4.39
CA GLU A 392 6.75 -5.58 3.75
C GLU A 392 7.15 -7.06 3.70
N TYR A 393 8.29 -7.42 4.28
CA TYR A 393 8.68 -8.83 4.34
C TYR A 393 7.76 -9.61 5.29
N PRO A 394 7.26 -10.79 4.87
CA PRO A 394 6.38 -11.60 5.70
C PRO A 394 7.12 -12.12 6.94
N PHE A 395 6.37 -12.28 8.02
CA PHE A 395 6.91 -12.71 9.32
C PHE A 395 7.66 -14.05 9.24
N CYS A 396 7.28 -14.95 8.32
CA CYS A 396 7.92 -16.25 8.16
C CYS A 396 9.38 -16.18 7.67
N PHE A 397 9.85 -15.02 7.21
CA PHE A 397 11.27 -14.81 6.87
C PHE A 397 12.13 -14.36 8.06
N TYR A 398 11.52 -14.14 9.23
CA TYR A 398 12.24 -13.69 10.41
C TYR A 398 12.72 -14.89 11.23
N PRO A 399 13.87 -14.77 11.91
CA PRO A 399 14.31 -15.77 12.88
C PRO A 399 13.33 -15.83 14.04
N GLN A 400 13.16 -17.02 14.62
CA GLN A 400 12.33 -17.22 15.80
C GLN A 400 12.72 -16.30 16.97
N GLU A 401 14.03 -16.10 17.20
CA GLU A 401 14.53 -15.20 18.26
C GLU A 401 14.05 -13.75 18.06
N THR A 402 13.98 -13.27 16.82
CA THR A 402 13.49 -11.92 16.52
C THR A 402 12.00 -11.79 16.81
N LEU A 403 11.22 -12.83 16.49
CA LEU A 403 9.79 -12.88 16.79
C LEU A 403 9.55 -12.95 18.32
N GLN A 404 10.33 -13.75 19.04
CA GLN A 404 10.28 -13.84 20.50
C GLN A 404 10.56 -12.48 21.15
N LYS A 405 11.63 -11.79 20.74
CA LYS A 405 11.95 -10.44 21.25
C LYS A 405 10.81 -9.44 21.00
N MET A 406 10.11 -9.55 19.87
CA MET A 406 8.95 -8.72 19.58
C MET A 406 7.81 -8.99 20.55
N GLN A 407 7.51 -10.27 20.79
CA GLN A 407 6.48 -10.69 21.73
C GLN A 407 6.80 -10.24 23.15
N ASP A 408 8.02 -10.47 23.63
CA ASP A 408 8.46 -10.08 24.98
C ASP A 408 8.29 -8.57 25.18
N LYS A 409 8.65 -7.77 24.17
CA LYS A 409 8.47 -6.32 24.19
C LYS A 409 6.99 -5.91 24.21
N PHE A 410 6.13 -6.66 23.51
CA PHE A 410 4.69 -6.39 23.54
C PHE A 410 4.10 -6.68 24.92
N ASN A 411 4.47 -7.80 25.54
CA ASN A 411 4.02 -8.18 26.88
C ASN A 411 4.42 -7.13 27.93
N GLN A 412 5.64 -6.59 27.86
CA GLN A 412 6.12 -5.52 28.72
C GLN A 412 5.33 -4.20 28.61
N ILE A 413 4.63 -3.96 27.49
CA ILE A 413 3.83 -2.75 27.28
C ILE A 413 2.41 -2.95 27.84
N THR A 414 1.93 -4.20 27.88
CA THR A 414 0.58 -4.55 28.32
C THR A 414 0.48 -4.89 29.81
N GLU A 415 1.61 -5.24 30.43
CA GLU A 415 1.79 -5.31 31.89
C GLU A 415 2.02 -3.91 32.48
#